data_AF-A0A370X0Y1-F1
#
_entry.id   AF-A0A370X0Y1-F1
#
_cell.length_a   1.000
_cell.length_b   1.000
_cell.length_c   1.000
_cell.angle_alpha   90.00
_cell.angle_beta   90.00
_cell.angle_gamma   90.00
#
_symmetry.space_group_name_H-M   'P 1'
#
loop_
_entity.id
_entity.type
_entity.pdbx_description
1 polymer ?
#
loop_
_entity_poly.entity_id
_entity_poly.type
_entity_poly.pdbx_seq_one_letter_code
_entity_poly.pdbx_strand_id
1 'polypeptide(L)'
;MRTHRLSLRLICASIVVASASAVPLYAQTSTTTTTTTSTSTGTHETSRLTNEFTGLAGSTTNAQALVDGLRNGSPITLTSTSSTGATTTTTFTPDTGKLGYGNVRIALSLAQASLAQQGITAPTSAELAAALNGGTLVLANGTTVSLQGVLAARAAGEGWGQISNKLGFKLGELMRSPKTGADSAAEKHAHVQVARVEIASHVNMAHPDHDVNKPDIAQRPERADVPDRPERPDRPDHAGRPGG
;
A
#
# COMPACT_ATOMS: atom_id res chain seq x y z
N MET A 1 1.46 -56.52 -19.47
CA MET A 1 1.68 -56.36 -18.01
C MET A 1 1.28 -54.95 -17.60
N ARG A 2 0.56 -54.83 -16.47
CA ARG A 2 0.32 -53.64 -15.63
C ARG A 2 -0.59 -52.54 -16.21
N THR A 3 -1.92 -52.62 -16.06
CA THR A 3 -2.81 -52.34 -14.88
C THR A 3 -3.18 -50.87 -14.67
N HIS A 4 -4.44 -50.54 -14.95
CA HIS A 4 -5.18 -49.34 -14.50
C HIS A 4 -5.42 -49.35 -12.99
N ARG A 5 -5.41 -48.17 -12.31
CA ARG A 5 -6.18 -47.81 -11.08
C ARG A 5 -6.27 -46.26 -10.99
N LEU A 6 -7.44 -45.62 -11.13
CA LEU A 6 -8.60 -45.43 -10.23
C LEU A 6 -8.40 -44.34 -9.14
N SER A 7 -9.31 -43.36 -9.21
CA SER A 7 -9.56 -42.15 -8.42
C SER A 7 -9.73 -42.35 -6.90
N LEU A 8 -9.43 -41.32 -6.09
CA LEU A 8 -10.17 -41.05 -4.84
C LEU A 8 -10.03 -39.59 -4.36
N ARG A 9 -11.15 -38.87 -4.29
CA ARG A 9 -11.32 -37.62 -3.53
C ARG A 9 -11.72 -37.97 -2.10
N LEU A 10 -11.19 -37.25 -1.10
CA LEU A 10 -11.62 -37.41 0.29
C LEU A 10 -11.87 -36.05 0.95
N ILE A 11 -13.13 -35.85 1.33
CA ILE A 11 -13.71 -34.75 2.10
C ILE A 11 -13.68 -35.20 3.57
N CYS A 12 -13.10 -34.41 4.48
CA CYS A 12 -13.17 -34.66 5.92
C CYS A 12 -14.01 -33.58 6.59
N ALA A 13 -15.24 -33.94 6.95
CA ALA A 13 -16.06 -33.25 7.94
C ALA A 13 -15.97 -34.05 9.24
N SER A 14 -15.66 -33.39 10.35
CA SER A 14 -15.67 -34.02 11.68
C SER A 14 -16.44 -33.15 12.66
N ILE A 15 -17.64 -33.61 12.99
CA ILE A 15 -18.48 -33.17 14.11
C ILE A 15 -18.01 -33.93 15.36
N VAL A 16 -17.83 -33.24 16.48
CA VAL A 16 -17.77 -33.86 17.82
C VAL A 16 -18.64 -33.06 18.79
N VAL A 17 -19.55 -33.77 19.44
CA VAL A 17 -20.49 -33.35 20.49
C VAL A 17 -20.16 -34.13 21.77
N ALA A 18 -20.11 -33.45 22.93
CA ALA A 18 -20.30 -33.93 24.33
C ALA A 18 -19.55 -32.96 25.28
N SER A 19 -19.94 -32.61 26.51
CA SER A 19 -21.03 -32.95 27.43
C SER A 19 -21.00 -31.93 28.59
N ALA A 20 -22.10 -31.74 29.31
CA ALA A 20 -22.26 -30.80 30.42
C ALA A 20 -21.77 -31.34 31.78
N SER A 21 -21.12 -30.50 32.59
CA SER A 21 -20.99 -30.66 34.05
C SER A 21 -20.93 -29.29 34.74
N ALA A 22 -21.55 -29.21 35.93
CA ALA A 22 -21.81 -28.02 36.72
C ALA A 22 -20.60 -27.54 37.56
N VAL A 23 -20.56 -26.24 37.83
CA VAL A 23 -19.54 -25.45 38.58
C VAL A 23 -19.59 -25.68 40.11
N PRO A 24 -18.48 -25.47 40.88
CA PRO A 24 -18.22 -24.13 41.43
C PRO A 24 -16.73 -23.70 41.60
N LEU A 25 -16.55 -22.38 41.50
CA LEU A 25 -15.64 -21.49 42.25
C LEU A 25 -14.13 -21.83 42.37
N TYR A 26 -13.31 -21.20 41.53
CA TYR A 26 -11.92 -20.84 41.82
C TYR A 26 -11.66 -19.38 41.43
N ALA A 27 -10.74 -18.76 42.19
CA ALA A 27 -10.36 -17.36 42.22
C ALA A 27 -10.40 -16.61 40.87
N GLN A 28 -11.04 -15.44 40.87
CA GLN A 28 -10.97 -14.45 39.80
C GLN A 28 -9.56 -13.86 39.74
N THR A 29 -8.66 -14.53 39.02
CA THR A 29 -7.52 -13.86 38.39
C THR A 29 -8.06 -13.06 37.21
N SER A 30 -7.57 -11.84 37.08
CA SER A 30 -8.07 -10.81 36.18
C SER A 30 -8.25 -11.34 34.76
N THR A 31 -9.50 -11.31 34.30
CA THR A 31 -9.90 -11.45 32.91
C THR A 31 -9.10 -10.47 32.05
N THR A 32 -8.05 -10.93 31.38
CA THR A 32 -7.53 -10.21 30.21
C THR A 32 -8.35 -10.68 29.02
N THR A 33 -9.52 -10.06 28.84
CA THR A 33 -10.23 -10.11 27.57
C THR A 33 -9.35 -9.37 26.56
N THR A 34 -8.59 -10.09 25.76
CA THR A 34 -7.99 -9.56 24.53
C THR A 34 -9.13 -9.34 23.54
N THR A 35 -9.86 -8.23 23.71
CA THR A 35 -10.86 -7.77 22.75
C THR A 35 -10.14 -7.36 21.47
N THR A 36 -10.39 -8.09 20.40
CA THR A 36 -10.05 -7.78 19.01
C THR A 36 -10.79 -6.52 18.55
N THR A 37 -10.30 -5.33 18.91
CA THR A 37 -10.84 -4.02 18.46
C THR A 37 -10.28 -3.58 17.09
N SER A 38 -9.63 -4.47 16.34
CA SER A 38 -8.98 -4.11 15.06
C SER A 38 -9.91 -4.06 13.84
N THR A 39 -11.06 -4.74 13.86
CA THR A 39 -11.90 -4.90 12.65
C THR A 39 -12.78 -3.68 12.36
N SER A 40 -13.29 -2.98 13.38
CA SER A 40 -14.19 -1.83 13.20
C SER A 40 -13.47 -0.55 12.73
N THR A 41 -12.23 -0.34 13.19
CA THR A 41 -11.42 0.81 12.77
C THR A 41 -10.95 0.64 11.33
N GLY A 42 -10.60 -0.58 10.92
CA GLY A 42 -10.17 -0.86 9.54
C GLY A 42 -11.28 -0.65 8.52
N THR A 43 -12.50 -1.11 8.81
CA THR A 43 -13.65 -0.92 7.91
C THR A 43 -14.04 0.55 7.78
N HIS A 44 -13.95 1.33 8.86
CA HIS A 44 -14.22 2.77 8.81
C HIS A 44 -13.21 3.51 7.92
N GLU A 45 -11.91 3.24 8.07
CA GLU A 45 -10.87 3.87 7.25
C GLU A 45 -10.96 3.45 5.78
N THR A 46 -11.23 2.16 5.49
CA THR A 46 -11.46 1.70 4.11
C THR A 46 -12.65 2.45 3.47
N SER A 47 -13.77 2.59 4.19
CA SER A 47 -14.95 3.32 3.69
C SER A 47 -14.64 4.80 3.44
N ARG A 48 -13.94 5.45 4.37
CA ARG A 48 -13.52 6.85 4.25
C ARG A 48 -12.66 7.08 3.01
N LEU A 49 -11.63 6.25 2.80
CA LEU A 49 -10.74 6.37 1.64
C LEU A 49 -11.44 6.04 0.33
N THR A 50 -12.30 5.02 0.32
CA THR A 50 -13.09 4.67 -0.86
C THR A 50 -13.94 5.85 -1.31
N ASN A 51 -14.63 6.51 -0.38
CA ASN A 51 -15.43 7.69 -0.68
C ASN A 51 -14.57 8.86 -1.18
N GLU A 52 -13.43 9.10 -0.53
CA GLU A 52 -12.50 10.21 -0.88
C GLU A 52 -11.95 10.05 -2.31
N PHE A 53 -11.63 8.83 -2.73
CA PHE A 53 -11.01 8.55 -4.03
C PHE A 53 -11.96 7.99 -5.10
N THR A 54 -13.27 7.94 -4.84
CA THR A 54 -14.27 7.50 -5.84
C THR A 54 -14.22 8.33 -7.11
N GLY A 55 -14.09 9.65 -7.00
CA GLY A 55 -13.98 10.54 -8.17
C GLY A 55 -12.69 10.29 -8.97
N LEU A 56 -11.58 10.00 -8.28
CA LEU A 56 -10.29 9.70 -8.91
C LEU A 56 -10.31 8.36 -9.65
N ALA A 57 -10.90 7.33 -9.02
CA ALA A 57 -10.95 5.98 -9.57
C ALA A 57 -12.05 5.78 -10.63
N GLY A 58 -12.92 6.79 -10.81
CA GLY A 58 -14.07 6.77 -11.71
C GLY A 58 -15.28 5.98 -11.18
N SER A 59 -15.12 5.15 -10.15
CA SER A 59 -16.21 4.42 -9.51
C SER A 59 -15.88 3.98 -8.09
N THR A 60 -16.91 3.71 -7.28
CA THR A 60 -16.75 3.19 -5.91
C THR A 60 -16.07 1.82 -5.91
N THR A 61 -16.40 0.95 -6.87
CA THR A 61 -15.79 -0.39 -6.99
C THR A 61 -14.29 -0.30 -7.28
N ASN A 62 -13.88 0.59 -8.19
CA ASN A 62 -12.46 0.81 -8.47
C ASN A 62 -11.72 1.41 -7.26
N ALA A 63 -12.34 2.39 -6.58
CA ALA A 63 -11.75 2.99 -5.39
C ALA A 63 -11.56 1.97 -4.26
N GLN A 64 -12.54 1.09 -4.06
CA GLN A 64 -12.41 0.00 -3.10
C GLN A 64 -11.29 -0.97 -3.49
N ALA A 65 -11.23 -1.38 -4.77
CA ALA A 65 -10.16 -2.25 -5.27
C ALA A 65 -8.76 -1.65 -5.08
N LEU A 66 -8.61 -0.34 -5.29
CA LEU A 66 -7.37 0.40 -5.01
C LEU A 66 -7.01 0.35 -3.53
N VAL A 67 -7.93 0.72 -2.65
CA VAL A 67 -7.66 0.79 -1.21
C VAL A 67 -7.33 -0.60 -0.67
N ASP A 68 -8.11 -1.61 -1.03
CA ASP A 68 -7.90 -2.99 -0.57
C ASP A 68 -6.62 -3.59 -1.16
N GLY A 69 -6.36 -3.39 -2.44
CA GLY A 69 -5.15 -3.91 -3.09
C GLY A 69 -3.87 -3.26 -2.54
N LEU A 70 -3.86 -1.94 -2.33
CA LEU A 70 -2.71 -1.25 -1.72
C LEU A 70 -2.54 -1.61 -0.24
N ARG A 71 -3.64 -1.78 0.50
CA ARG A 71 -3.61 -2.21 1.91
C ARG A 71 -2.99 -3.59 2.07
N ASN A 72 -3.33 -4.49 1.16
CA ASN A 72 -2.97 -5.90 1.22
C ASN A 72 -1.72 -6.26 0.41
N GLY A 73 -1.23 -5.36 -0.44
CA GLY A 73 -0.17 -5.65 -1.40
C GLY A 73 -0.61 -6.69 -2.42
N SER A 74 -1.86 -6.59 -2.89
CA SER A 74 -2.49 -7.56 -3.80
C SER A 74 -2.73 -6.94 -5.18
N PRO A 75 -2.87 -7.75 -6.24
CA PRO A 75 -3.21 -7.24 -7.57
C PRO A 75 -4.48 -6.38 -7.55
N ILE A 76 -4.40 -5.23 -8.20
CA ILE A 76 -5.49 -4.26 -8.33
C ILE A 76 -6.00 -4.33 -9.76
N THR A 77 -7.29 -4.54 -9.93
CA THR A 77 -7.95 -4.51 -11.24
C THR A 77 -8.92 -3.35 -11.28
N LEU A 78 -8.73 -2.46 -12.25
CA LEU A 78 -9.56 -1.28 -12.48
C LEU A 78 -10.26 -1.37 -13.82
N THR A 79 -11.51 -0.96 -13.84
CA THR A 79 -12.33 -0.96 -15.04
C THR A 79 -12.77 0.46 -15.34
N SER A 80 -12.46 0.96 -16.54
CA SER A 80 -12.91 2.28 -16.99
C SER A 80 -13.76 2.11 -18.25
N THR A 81 -14.85 2.88 -18.35
CA THR A 81 -15.70 2.92 -19.53
C THR A 81 -15.50 4.26 -20.21
N SER A 82 -15.07 4.24 -21.47
CA SER A 82 -14.94 5.44 -22.29
C SER A 82 -16.30 6.02 -22.65
N SER A 83 -16.33 7.28 -23.10
CA SER A 83 -17.54 7.96 -23.59
C SER A 83 -18.21 7.26 -24.78
N THR A 84 -17.46 6.42 -25.51
CA THR A 84 -17.97 5.58 -26.61
C THR A 84 -18.57 4.25 -26.13
N GLY A 85 -18.61 4.00 -24.82
CA GLY A 85 -19.10 2.76 -24.22
C GLY A 85 -18.07 1.62 -24.18
N ALA A 86 -16.85 1.84 -24.69
CA ALA A 86 -15.79 0.85 -24.64
C ALA A 86 -15.25 0.68 -23.21
N THR A 87 -15.28 -0.56 -22.70
CA THR A 87 -14.74 -0.90 -21.38
C THR A 87 -13.29 -1.35 -21.49
N THR A 88 -12.40 -0.73 -20.72
CA THR A 88 -10.98 -1.09 -20.61
C THR A 88 -10.69 -1.54 -19.19
N THR A 89 -10.08 -2.73 -19.07
CA THR A 89 -9.64 -3.28 -17.78
C THR A 89 -8.13 -3.19 -17.69
N THR A 90 -7.62 -2.71 -16.56
CA THR A 90 -6.18 -2.60 -16.27
C THR A 90 -5.89 -3.28 -14.95
N THR A 91 -4.97 -4.24 -14.96
CA THR A 91 -4.51 -4.93 -13.76
C THR A 91 -3.04 -4.62 -13.50
N PHE A 92 -2.69 -4.30 -12.26
CA PHE A 92 -1.32 -4.08 -11.83
C PHE A 92 -1.10 -4.52 -10.38
N THR A 93 0.14 -4.79 -10.01
CA THR A 93 0.51 -5.21 -8.65
C THR A 93 1.46 -4.18 -8.03
N PRO A 94 1.15 -3.65 -6.84
CA PRO A 94 2.06 -2.75 -6.12
C PRO A 94 3.33 -3.47 -5.63
N ASP A 95 4.50 -3.00 -6.03
CA ASP A 95 5.80 -3.52 -5.55
C ASP A 95 6.16 -3.06 -4.13
N THR A 96 5.36 -2.19 -3.52
CA THR A 96 5.61 -1.63 -2.17
C THR A 96 5.30 -2.59 -1.03
N GLY A 97 4.68 -3.74 -1.30
CA GLY A 97 4.08 -4.60 -0.28
C GLY A 97 2.88 -3.94 0.42
N LYS A 98 2.54 -4.44 1.62
CA LYS A 98 1.38 -3.96 2.41
C LYS A 98 1.58 -2.52 2.89
N LEU A 99 0.66 -1.62 2.53
CA LEU A 99 0.65 -0.25 3.02
C LEU A 99 -0.37 -0.06 4.15
N GLY A 100 -0.08 0.79 5.13
CA GLY A 100 -1.09 1.25 6.10
C GLY A 100 -2.04 2.28 5.49
N TYR A 101 -3.23 2.48 6.05
CA TYR A 101 -4.26 3.40 5.52
C TYR A 101 -3.74 4.83 5.26
N GLY A 102 -2.90 5.36 6.15
CA GLY A 102 -2.26 6.67 5.94
C GLY A 102 -1.33 6.69 4.72
N ASN A 103 -0.57 5.62 4.50
CA ASN A 103 0.30 5.48 3.33
C ASN A 103 -0.50 5.30 2.04
N VAL A 104 -1.61 4.55 2.09
CA VAL A 104 -2.55 4.42 0.97
C VAL A 104 -3.08 5.80 0.57
N ARG A 105 -3.53 6.59 1.56
CA ARG A 105 -4.01 7.97 1.31
C ARG A 105 -2.94 8.83 0.64
N ILE A 106 -1.72 8.85 1.20
CA ILE A 106 -0.62 9.66 0.64
C ILE A 106 -0.29 9.24 -0.79
N ALA A 107 -0.23 7.93 -1.06
CA ALA A 107 0.07 7.41 -2.39
C ALA A 107 -0.99 7.85 -3.42
N LEU A 108 -2.27 7.70 -3.09
CA LEU A 108 -3.37 8.10 -3.96
C LEU A 108 -3.43 9.62 -4.15
N SER A 109 -3.20 10.41 -3.10
CA SER A 109 -3.13 11.88 -3.19
C SER A 109 -1.99 12.36 -4.08
N LEU A 110 -0.80 11.74 -3.98
CA LEU A 110 0.34 12.08 -4.83
C LEU A 110 0.11 11.67 -6.28
N ALA A 111 -0.49 10.49 -6.52
CA ALA A 111 -0.83 10.04 -7.86
C ALA A 111 -1.85 10.98 -8.52
N GLN A 112 -2.88 11.38 -7.78
CA GLN A 112 -3.86 12.36 -8.22
C GLN A 112 -3.21 13.71 -8.55
N ALA A 113 -2.34 14.22 -7.70
CA ALA A 113 -1.66 15.49 -7.93
C ALA A 113 -0.75 15.44 -9.17
N SER A 114 -0.02 14.34 -9.35
CA SER A 114 0.83 14.10 -10.53
C SER A 114 0.02 14.11 -11.83
N LEU A 115 -1.14 13.44 -11.85
CA LEU A 115 -2.05 13.42 -12.99
C LEU A 115 -2.65 14.81 -13.26
N ALA A 116 -3.07 15.50 -12.20
CA ALA A 116 -3.63 16.84 -12.33
C ALA A 116 -2.61 17.87 -12.85
N GLN A 117 -1.31 17.69 -12.56
CA GLN A 117 -0.25 18.51 -13.17
C GLN A 117 -0.18 18.36 -14.69
N GLN A 118 -0.62 17.21 -15.22
CA GLN A 118 -0.72 16.98 -16.67
C GLN A 118 -2.07 17.47 -17.23
N GLY A 119 -2.91 18.13 -16.43
CA GLY A 119 -4.25 18.55 -16.81
C GLY A 119 -5.29 17.42 -16.81
N ILE A 120 -4.96 16.26 -16.24
CA ILE A 120 -5.84 15.08 -16.18
C ILE A 120 -6.60 15.09 -14.86
N THR A 121 -7.85 15.55 -14.89
CA THR A 121 -8.72 15.66 -13.71
C THR A 121 -9.67 14.46 -13.55
N ALA A 122 -9.89 13.69 -14.61
CA ALA A 122 -10.69 12.47 -14.63
C ALA A 122 -9.89 11.35 -15.32
N PRO A 123 -8.95 10.70 -14.59
CA PRO A 123 -8.04 9.76 -15.21
C PRO A 123 -8.72 8.44 -15.60
N THR A 124 -8.24 7.85 -16.69
CA THR A 124 -8.56 6.48 -17.08
C THR A 124 -7.84 5.48 -16.18
N SER A 125 -8.30 4.22 -16.19
CA SER A 125 -7.66 3.14 -15.41
C SER A 125 -6.18 2.94 -15.77
N ALA A 126 -5.81 3.14 -17.04
CA ALA A 126 -4.43 3.03 -17.50
C ALA A 126 -3.56 4.20 -17.01
N GLU A 127 -4.06 5.42 -17.07
CA GLU A 127 -3.35 6.61 -16.56
C GLU A 127 -3.12 6.52 -15.05
N LEU A 128 -4.13 6.07 -14.30
CA LEU A 128 -4.01 5.88 -12.86
C LEU A 128 -2.98 4.80 -12.52
N ALA A 129 -2.97 3.69 -13.26
CA ALA A 129 -1.96 2.64 -13.10
C ALA A 129 -0.54 3.16 -13.39
N ALA A 130 -0.36 4.01 -14.41
CA ALA A 130 0.92 4.62 -14.75
C ALA A 130 1.36 5.66 -13.70
N ALA A 131 0.45 6.45 -13.13
CA ALA A 131 0.77 7.37 -12.04
C ALA A 131 1.20 6.65 -10.76
N LEU A 132 0.66 5.45 -10.53
CA LEU A 132 0.97 4.63 -9.37
C LEU A 132 2.26 3.82 -9.55
N ASN A 133 2.40 3.01 -10.59
CA ASN A 133 3.57 2.13 -10.79
C ASN A 133 4.66 2.73 -11.66
N GLY A 134 4.40 3.87 -12.27
CA GLY A 134 5.26 4.45 -13.27
C GLY A 134 4.87 4.00 -14.67
N GLY A 135 5.32 4.77 -15.65
CA GLY A 135 4.96 4.55 -17.05
C GLY A 135 5.14 5.81 -17.85
N THR A 136 4.72 5.75 -19.11
CA THR A 136 4.89 6.82 -20.06
C THR A 136 3.51 7.18 -20.63
N LEU A 137 3.12 8.44 -20.47
CA LEU A 137 1.93 8.99 -21.10
C LEU A 137 2.32 9.63 -22.42
N VAL A 138 1.59 9.31 -23.49
CA VAL A 138 1.69 10.00 -24.77
C VAL A 138 0.44 10.87 -24.91
N LEU A 139 0.63 12.17 -24.80
CA LEU A 139 -0.42 13.17 -24.92
C LEU A 139 -0.91 13.25 -26.38
N ALA A 140 -2.12 13.75 -26.60
CA ALA A 140 -2.72 13.90 -27.93
C ALA A 140 -1.94 14.83 -28.86
N ASN A 141 -1.12 15.73 -28.30
CA ASN A 141 -0.19 16.56 -29.04
C ASN A 141 1.12 15.83 -29.45
N GLY A 142 1.22 14.52 -29.20
CA GLY A 142 2.41 13.71 -29.46
C GLY A 142 3.52 13.85 -28.41
N THR A 143 3.32 14.63 -27.35
CA THR A 143 4.32 14.80 -26.28
C THR A 143 4.34 13.58 -25.37
N THR A 144 5.54 13.09 -25.11
CA THR A 144 5.77 11.95 -24.21
C THR A 144 6.15 12.44 -22.83
N VAL A 145 5.39 12.04 -21.80
CA VAL A 145 5.63 12.37 -20.39
C VAL A 145 5.95 11.08 -19.64
N SER A 146 7.16 11.00 -19.07
CA SER A 146 7.52 9.88 -18.20
C SER A 146 7.05 10.15 -16.77
N LEU A 147 6.24 9.24 -16.24
CA LEU A 147 5.80 9.21 -14.85
C LEU A 147 6.71 8.26 -14.08
N GLN A 148 7.32 8.77 -13.02
CA GLN A 148 8.17 7.98 -12.14
C GLN A 148 7.41 6.86 -11.42
N GLY A 149 6.12 7.07 -11.14
CA GLY A 149 5.29 6.16 -10.33
C GLY A 149 5.48 6.40 -8.84
N VAL A 150 4.39 6.73 -8.14
CA VAL A 150 4.42 6.99 -6.69
C VAL A 150 4.75 5.73 -5.89
N LEU A 151 4.19 4.59 -6.27
CA LEU A 151 4.46 3.28 -5.65
C LEU A 151 5.86 2.79 -6.03
N ALA A 152 6.28 2.97 -7.29
CA ALA A 152 7.63 2.59 -7.71
C ALA A 152 8.71 3.38 -6.96
N ALA A 153 8.56 4.70 -6.82
CA ALA A 153 9.47 5.51 -6.01
C ALA A 153 9.49 5.08 -4.54
N ARG A 154 8.32 4.70 -3.99
CA ARG A 154 8.23 4.17 -2.63
C ARG A 154 8.92 2.81 -2.49
N ALA A 155 8.79 1.94 -3.48
CA ALA A 155 9.45 0.64 -3.52
C ALA A 155 10.97 0.78 -3.68
N ALA A 156 11.43 1.83 -4.39
CA ALA A 156 12.84 2.21 -4.48
C ALA A 156 13.42 2.78 -3.17
N GLY A 157 12.62 2.89 -2.11
CA GLY A 157 13.05 3.36 -0.79
C GLY A 157 12.87 4.85 -0.55
N GLU A 158 12.25 5.59 -1.47
CA GLU A 158 12.03 7.02 -1.28
C GLU A 158 10.95 7.31 -0.21
N GLY A 159 11.22 8.31 0.63
CA GLY A 159 10.26 8.85 1.57
C GLY A 159 9.16 9.65 0.88
N TRP A 160 7.95 9.66 1.43
CA TRP A 160 6.81 10.42 0.87
C TRP A 160 7.12 11.90 0.62
N GLY A 161 7.91 12.53 1.51
CA GLY A 161 8.37 13.90 1.33
C GLY A 161 9.30 14.06 0.12
N GLN A 162 10.21 13.11 -0.10
CA GLN A 162 11.12 13.12 -1.26
C GLN A 162 10.34 12.94 -2.56
N ILE A 163 9.40 12.00 -2.59
CA ILE A 163 8.51 11.77 -3.74
C ILE A 163 7.71 13.05 -4.04
N SER A 164 7.10 13.66 -3.01
CA SER A 164 6.34 14.90 -3.20
C SER A 164 7.21 16.04 -3.74
N ASN A 165 8.42 16.23 -3.19
CA ASN A 165 9.32 17.29 -3.62
C ASN A 165 9.81 17.09 -5.06
N LYS A 166 10.10 15.85 -5.45
CA LYS A 166 10.47 15.52 -6.84
C LYS A 166 9.33 15.79 -7.82
N LEU A 167 8.09 15.56 -7.38
CA LEU A 167 6.89 15.91 -8.15
C LEU A 167 6.55 17.41 -8.07
N GLY A 168 7.32 18.23 -7.35
CA GLY A 168 7.08 19.67 -7.22
C GLY A 168 5.99 20.05 -6.21
N PHE A 169 5.53 19.11 -5.39
CA PHE A 169 4.48 19.33 -4.39
C PHE A 169 5.00 19.38 -2.96
N LYS A 170 4.31 20.15 -2.11
CA LYS A 170 4.50 20.10 -0.66
C LYS A 170 3.54 19.07 -0.07
N LEU A 171 4.07 17.99 0.51
CA LEU A 171 3.26 16.94 1.15
C LEU A 171 2.21 17.50 2.13
N GLY A 172 2.57 18.51 2.93
CA GLY A 172 1.65 19.12 3.89
C GLY A 172 0.41 19.74 3.26
N GLU A 173 0.53 20.32 2.06
CA GLU A 173 -0.60 20.89 1.32
C GLU A 173 -1.49 19.79 0.75
N LEU A 174 -0.87 18.77 0.14
CA LEU A 174 -1.58 17.60 -0.38
C LEU A 174 -2.35 16.84 0.69
N MET A 175 -1.81 16.75 1.91
CA MET A 175 -2.48 16.04 3.01
C MET A 175 -3.63 16.84 3.63
N ARG A 176 -3.59 18.17 3.55
CA ARG A 176 -4.66 19.06 4.03
C ARG A 176 -5.84 19.04 3.07
N SER A 177 -5.58 19.03 1.77
CA SER A 177 -6.63 18.99 0.74
C SER A 177 -6.09 18.42 -0.56
N PRO A 178 -6.19 17.09 -0.76
CA PRO A 178 -5.70 16.41 -1.97
C PRO A 178 -6.32 17.00 -3.25
N LYS A 179 -7.60 17.39 -3.16
CA LYS A 179 -8.35 17.96 -4.27
C LYS A 179 -7.89 19.37 -4.65
N THR A 180 -7.74 20.29 -3.69
CA THR A 180 -7.28 21.65 -4.02
C THR A 180 -5.82 21.69 -4.46
N GLY A 181 -4.96 20.82 -3.92
CA GLY A 181 -3.57 20.70 -4.37
C GLY A 181 -3.48 20.20 -5.82
N ALA A 182 -4.32 19.23 -6.19
CA ALA A 182 -4.46 18.77 -7.57
C ALA A 182 -5.09 19.83 -8.49
N ASP A 183 -6.17 20.47 -8.07
CA ASP A 183 -6.86 21.50 -8.85
C ASP A 183 -5.96 22.74 -9.08
N SER A 184 -5.15 23.14 -8.09
CA SER A 184 -4.15 24.23 -8.24
C SER A 184 -3.01 23.88 -9.21
N ALA A 185 -2.69 22.59 -9.37
CA ALA A 185 -1.74 22.11 -10.36
C ALA A 185 -2.37 22.09 -11.76
N ALA A 186 -3.64 21.72 -11.85
CA ALA A 186 -4.42 21.69 -13.09
C ALA A 186 -4.69 23.10 -13.65
N GLU A 187 -4.94 24.12 -12.82
CA GLU A 187 -5.16 25.50 -13.31
C GLU A 187 -3.95 26.09 -14.07
N LYS A 188 -2.75 25.54 -13.90
CA LYS A 188 -1.55 25.98 -14.63
C LYS A 188 -1.39 25.35 -16.01
N HIS A 189 -2.14 24.29 -16.33
CA HIS A 189 -2.01 23.54 -17.58
C HIS A 189 -3.38 23.25 -18.19
N ALA A 190 -3.61 23.68 -19.44
CA ALA A 190 -4.87 23.41 -20.16
C ALA A 190 -5.16 21.89 -20.18
N HIS A 191 -6.45 21.52 -20.07
CA HIS A 191 -6.91 20.13 -20.10
C HIS A 191 -6.30 19.38 -21.30
N VAL A 192 -5.43 18.40 -21.05
CA VAL A 192 -4.79 17.62 -22.12
C VAL A 192 -5.41 16.24 -22.20
N GLN A 193 -5.80 15.85 -23.41
CA GLN A 193 -6.21 14.48 -23.69
C GLN A 193 -4.98 13.59 -23.87
N VAL A 194 -4.95 12.42 -23.24
CA VAL A 194 -3.91 11.40 -23.46
C VAL A 194 -4.33 10.52 -24.62
N ALA A 195 -3.46 10.36 -25.62
CA ALA A 195 -3.70 9.51 -26.78
C ALA A 195 -3.34 8.05 -26.51
N ARG A 196 -2.29 7.81 -25.72
CA ARG A 196 -1.82 6.46 -25.40
C ARG A 196 -1.09 6.42 -24.07
N VAL A 197 -1.28 5.35 -23.32
CA VAL A 197 -0.54 5.06 -22.09
C VAL A 197 0.31 3.82 -22.30
N GLU A 198 1.61 3.95 -22.08
CA GLU A 198 2.52 2.83 -21.99
C GLU A 198 2.86 2.64 -20.52
N ILE A 199 2.13 1.74 -19.87
CA ILE A 199 2.45 1.32 -18.50
C ILE A 199 3.83 0.67 -18.58
N ALA A 200 4.73 0.98 -17.64
CA ALA A 200 5.99 0.28 -17.54
C ALA A 200 5.67 -1.19 -17.23
N SER A 201 5.58 -2.01 -18.27
CA SER A 201 5.36 -3.43 -18.17
C SER A 201 6.54 -3.98 -17.38
N HIS A 202 6.33 -4.27 -16.09
CA HIS A 202 7.07 -5.33 -15.43
C HIS A 202 6.57 -6.62 -16.09
N VAL A 203 7.08 -6.88 -17.30
CA VAL A 203 7.10 -8.21 -17.88
C VAL A 203 7.71 -9.07 -16.78
N ASN A 204 6.93 -10.04 -16.32
CA ASN A 204 7.33 -11.12 -15.43
C ASN A 204 8.84 -11.34 -15.56
N MET A 205 9.64 -10.84 -14.61
CA MET A 205 11.02 -11.26 -14.52
C MET A 205 10.94 -12.71 -14.08
N ALA A 206 10.89 -13.60 -15.08
CA ALA A 206 11.38 -14.94 -14.96
C ALA A 206 12.68 -14.85 -14.17
N HIS A 207 12.66 -15.48 -13.01
CA HIS A 207 13.81 -15.68 -12.15
C HIS A 207 14.99 -16.06 -13.04
N PRO A 208 16.02 -15.22 -13.22
CA PRO A 208 17.22 -15.70 -13.85
C PRO A 208 17.85 -16.63 -12.83
N ASP A 209 17.85 -17.93 -13.12
CA ASP A 209 18.71 -18.91 -12.47
C ASP A 209 20.16 -18.38 -12.56
N HIS A 210 20.60 -17.66 -11.53
CA HIS A 210 21.99 -17.32 -11.32
C HIS A 210 22.59 -18.38 -10.40
N ASP A 211 22.86 -19.54 -10.99
CA ASP A 211 23.96 -20.39 -10.58
C ASP A 211 25.26 -19.65 -10.93
N VAL A 212 25.80 -18.87 -9.97
CA VAL A 212 27.19 -18.40 -10.03
C VAL A 212 27.75 -18.24 -8.62
N ASN A 213 28.69 -19.14 -8.30
CA ASN A 213 29.82 -18.97 -7.37
C ASN A 213 29.61 -18.10 -6.13
N LYS A 214 29.41 -18.78 -5.00
CA LYS A 214 29.69 -18.30 -3.65
C LYS A 214 31.17 -17.90 -3.55
N PRO A 215 31.53 -16.61 -3.44
CA PRO A 215 32.86 -16.23 -2.99
C PRO A 215 32.94 -16.55 -1.50
N ASP A 216 34.09 -17.08 -1.12
CA ASP A 216 34.49 -17.39 0.24
C ASP A 216 34.12 -16.26 1.20
N ILE A 217 33.51 -16.62 2.34
CA ILE A 217 33.15 -15.68 3.40
C ILE A 217 34.48 -15.23 4.02
N ALA A 218 35.04 -14.15 3.48
CA ALA A 218 36.10 -13.41 4.12
C ALA A 218 35.60 -13.02 5.52
N GLN A 219 36.37 -13.46 6.51
CA GLN A 219 36.12 -13.44 7.94
C GLN A 219 35.44 -12.15 8.38
N ARG A 220 34.26 -12.31 8.98
CA ARG A 220 33.63 -11.31 9.85
C ARG A 220 34.66 -10.94 10.92
N PRO A 221 35.20 -9.71 10.97
CA PRO A 221 36.07 -9.34 12.07
C PRO A 221 35.28 -9.45 13.37
N GLU A 222 35.89 -10.10 14.36
CA GLU A 222 35.33 -10.28 15.69
C GLU A 222 34.85 -8.93 16.23
N ARG A 223 33.66 -8.98 16.81
CA ARG A 223 33.02 -7.87 17.50
C ARG A 223 33.97 -7.44 18.62
N ALA A 224 34.59 -6.26 18.46
CA ALA A 224 35.38 -5.66 19.53
C ALA A 224 34.55 -5.59 20.82
N ASP A 225 35.18 -6.00 21.92
CA ASP A 225 34.63 -6.01 23.27
C ASP A 225 33.98 -4.66 23.58
N VAL A 226 32.70 -4.71 23.98
CA VAL A 226 31.98 -3.54 24.46
C VAL A 226 32.52 -3.25 25.86
N PRO A 227 33.17 -2.10 26.12
CA PRO A 227 33.61 -1.78 27.47
C PRO A 227 32.40 -1.64 28.39
N ASP A 228 32.53 -2.21 29.59
CA ASP A 228 31.49 -2.20 30.61
C ASP A 228 30.95 -0.80 30.87
N ARG A 229 29.62 -0.70 30.81
CA ARG A 229 28.88 0.52 31.12
C ARG A 229 29.07 0.83 32.60
N PRO A 230 29.63 1.99 32.99
CA PRO A 230 29.76 2.34 34.40
C PRO A 230 28.38 2.38 35.07
N GLU A 231 28.31 1.79 36.26
CA GLU A 231 27.09 1.75 37.07
C GLU A 231 26.58 3.16 37.34
N ARG A 232 25.27 3.36 37.15
CA ARG A 232 24.60 4.62 37.39
C ARG A 232 24.55 4.83 38.90
N PRO A 233 25.14 5.91 39.47
CA PRO A 233 25.07 6.15 40.90
C PRO A 233 23.60 6.21 41.37
N ASP A 234 23.33 5.55 42.51
CA ASP A 234 22.02 5.56 43.14
C ASP A 234 21.59 7.00 43.45
N ARG A 235 20.36 7.30 43.05
CA ARG A 235 19.73 8.60 43.31
C ARG A 235 19.40 8.64 44.81
N PRO A 236 19.90 9.63 45.58
CA PRO A 236 19.52 9.75 46.98
C PRO A 236 18.02 10.03 47.09
N ASP A 237 17.32 9.18 47.84
CA ASP A 237 15.95 9.39 48.30
C ASP A 237 15.93 10.65 49.19
N HIS A 238 15.36 11.74 48.67
CA HIS A 238 15.02 12.89 49.51
C HIS A 238 13.65 12.65 50.14
N ALA A 239 13.71 12.08 51.35
CA ALA A 239 12.71 12.29 52.37
C ALA A 239 12.54 13.79 52.66
N GLY A 240 11.30 14.25 52.78
CA GLY A 240 10.98 15.55 53.39
C GLY A 240 10.10 16.47 52.54
N ARG A 241 8.80 16.14 52.42
CA ARG A 241 7.78 17.16 52.18
C ARG A 241 7.01 17.36 53.50
N PRO A 242 7.22 18.46 54.23
CA PRO A 242 6.41 18.77 55.41
C PRO A 242 4.99 19.10 54.96
N GLY A 243 4.01 18.49 55.63
CA GLY A 243 2.59 18.73 55.43
C GLY A 243 2.19 20.14 55.87
N GLY A 244 1.18 20.66 55.17
CA GLY A 244 0.22 21.62 55.73
C GLY A 244 -1.03 20.87 56.16
#